data_AF-A0A8S2AZS7-F1
#
_entry.id   AF-A0A8S2AZS7-F1
#
_cell.length_a   1.000
_cell.length_b   1.000
_cell.length_c   1.000
_cell.angle_alpha   90.00
_cell.angle_beta   90.00
_cell.angle_gamma   90.00
#
_symmetry.space_group_name_H-M   'P 1'
#
loop_
_entity.id
_entity.type
_entity.pdbx_description
1 polymer ?
#
loop_
_entity_poly.entity_id
_entity_poly.type
_entity_poly.pdbx_seq_one_letter_code
_entity_poly.pdbx_strand_id
1 'polypeptide(L)'
;MESEEAAATVQATRPRRVSRTPVTATVLKKRGRKPKSNDESHSPFSQQQSQKATVDDKYSQWKTLLPILYDSFVNHTLVWPSLSCRWGPQLEQAASKTQRLYLSEQTNGSVPNTLVIANCEAVNRQLNEEAHSPFVKKYKTIIHPGEVNRIRELPQNSKIVATHTDSPDVLIWETETQPDRYAVLGAPHSRPDLLLTGHQDNAEFALAMCPTEPYVLSGGKDKSVLLWSIQDHITMAGTDSKSPGSSFKQTGEGSNKTGCPSVGPRGVYHGHEDTVEDVAFCPSSAQEFCSVGDDSCLMLWDARTGTSPAMKVEKAHDADLHCVDWNPHDNNLILTGSADNTVRVFDRRNLTSNGVGSPIYKFEGHKAAVLCVQWSPDKSSVFGSSAEDGLLNIWDYDTVGKKSERAPKTPAGLFFQHAGHRDKVVDFHWSLMDPWTIVSVSDNCESSGGGGTLQIWRMSDLIYRPEDEVLTELENFKSHVFTCTSKP
;
A
#
# COMPACT_ATOMS: atom_id res chain seq x y z
N MET A 1 5.15 66.43 31.87
CA MET A 1 4.17 65.91 32.82
C MET A 1 2.86 65.84 32.07
N GLU A 2 2.22 64.67 32.14
CA GLU A 2 0.87 64.35 31.66
C GLU A 2 0.70 64.06 30.16
N SER A 3 0.77 62.75 29.94
CA SER A 3 0.16 61.87 28.95
C SER A 3 -1.12 62.35 28.25
N GLU A 4 -1.11 62.29 26.92
CA GLU A 4 -2.30 62.21 26.06
C GLU A 4 -2.81 60.77 26.02
N GLU A 5 -4.02 60.57 26.52
CA GLU A 5 -4.79 59.33 26.44
C GLU A 5 -5.92 59.54 25.42
N ALA A 6 -5.78 58.95 24.22
CA ALA A 6 -6.80 59.01 23.17
C ALA A 6 -7.61 57.71 23.15
N ALA A 7 -8.85 57.79 23.63
CA ALA A 7 -9.85 56.74 23.61
C ALA A 7 -10.30 56.42 22.17
N ALA A 8 -10.04 55.19 21.71
CA ALA A 8 -10.57 54.66 20.46
C ALA A 8 -11.97 54.06 20.68
N THR A 9 -12.95 54.62 19.97
CA THR A 9 -14.36 54.19 19.99
C THR A 9 -14.55 52.99 19.06
N VAL A 10 -15.13 51.91 19.59
CA VAL A 10 -15.52 50.70 18.86
C VAL A 10 -16.82 50.95 18.08
N GLN A 11 -16.80 50.79 16.76
CA GLN A 11 -18.01 50.61 15.95
C GLN A 11 -17.98 49.25 15.25
N ALA A 12 -19.00 48.45 15.56
CA ALA A 12 -19.24 47.12 15.03
C ALA A 12 -19.77 47.17 13.59
N THR A 13 -19.07 46.52 12.66
CA THR A 13 -19.54 46.31 11.27
C THR A 13 -20.02 44.87 11.07
N ARG A 14 -21.31 44.72 10.70
CA ARG A 14 -21.93 43.46 10.26
C ARG A 14 -21.41 43.03 8.87
N PRO A 15 -21.26 41.73 8.57
CA PRO A 15 -20.88 41.26 7.25
C PRO A 15 -22.05 41.28 6.26
N ARG A 16 -21.81 41.81 5.05
CA ARG A 16 -22.76 41.79 3.92
C ARG A 16 -22.58 40.52 3.09
N ARG A 17 -23.72 39.88 2.83
CA ARG A 17 -23.94 38.68 2.00
C ARG A 17 -23.69 39.02 0.52
N VAL A 18 -22.78 38.32 -0.15
CA VAL A 18 -22.53 38.46 -1.60
C VAL A 18 -23.18 37.30 -2.35
N SER A 19 -24.14 37.62 -3.21
CA SER A 19 -24.84 36.72 -4.12
C SER A 19 -24.12 36.62 -5.46
N ARG A 20 -23.81 35.40 -5.90
CA ARG A 20 -23.27 35.07 -7.24
C ARG A 20 -24.37 35.22 -8.31
N THR A 21 -24.04 35.88 -9.43
CA THR A 21 -24.73 35.71 -10.73
C THR A 21 -23.70 35.70 -11.87
N PRO A 22 -24.00 35.02 -13.00
CA PRO A 22 -22.99 34.48 -13.91
C PRO A 22 -22.62 35.42 -15.06
N VAL A 23 -21.36 35.36 -15.49
CA VAL A 23 -20.79 36.17 -16.58
C VAL A 23 -21.16 35.55 -17.93
N THR A 24 -21.82 36.32 -18.78
CA THR A 24 -22.11 36.02 -20.19
C THR A 24 -21.05 36.67 -21.08
N ALA A 25 -20.29 35.85 -21.81
CA ALA A 25 -19.27 36.32 -22.76
C ALA A 25 -19.89 36.76 -24.10
N THR A 26 -19.51 37.95 -24.56
CA THR A 26 -19.97 38.57 -25.81
C THR A 26 -19.11 38.09 -26.99
N VAL A 27 -19.73 37.54 -28.05
CA VAL A 27 -19.03 37.06 -29.26
C VAL A 27 -19.08 38.12 -30.37
N LEU A 28 -17.90 38.51 -30.87
CA LEU A 28 -17.71 39.34 -32.07
C LEU A 28 -17.93 38.50 -33.35
N LYS A 29 -18.81 38.99 -34.25
CA LYS A 29 -19.08 38.40 -35.58
C LYS A 29 -17.92 38.68 -36.55
N LYS A 30 -17.31 37.63 -37.11
CA LYS A 30 -16.65 37.65 -38.42
C LYS A 30 -17.29 36.61 -39.35
N ARG A 31 -17.60 37.04 -40.58
CA ARG A 31 -18.26 36.24 -41.63
C ARG A 31 -17.25 35.32 -42.35
N GLY A 32 -17.67 34.06 -42.56
CA GLY A 32 -17.53 33.35 -43.85
C GLY A 32 -16.33 32.42 -44.07
N ARG A 33 -16.53 31.11 -43.86
CA ARG A 33 -16.19 30.03 -44.81
C ARG A 33 -16.78 28.69 -44.31
N LYS A 34 -17.47 27.95 -45.20
CA LYS A 34 -18.07 26.63 -44.93
C LYS A 34 -16.96 25.60 -44.61
N PRO A 35 -17.12 24.72 -43.61
CA PRO A 35 -16.20 23.61 -43.39
C PRO A 35 -16.56 22.42 -44.30
N LYS A 36 -15.54 21.72 -44.78
CA LYS A 36 -15.64 20.36 -45.33
C LYS A 36 -15.82 19.40 -44.16
N SER A 37 -16.71 18.43 -44.35
CA SER A 37 -16.99 17.32 -43.45
C SER A 37 -15.77 16.42 -43.26
N ASN A 38 -15.36 16.23 -42.01
CA ASN A 38 -14.72 15.01 -41.50
C ASN A 38 -15.28 14.83 -40.09
N ASP A 39 -16.36 14.07 -39.98
CA ASP A 39 -16.91 13.60 -38.71
C ASP A 39 -16.08 12.40 -38.24
N GLU A 40 -15.23 12.62 -37.25
CA GLU A 40 -14.87 11.60 -36.25
C GLU A 40 -14.84 12.28 -34.87
N SER A 41 -16.02 12.64 -34.36
CA SER A 41 -16.18 12.95 -32.94
C SER A 41 -16.49 11.65 -32.19
N HIS A 42 -15.46 10.96 -31.71
CA HIS A 42 -15.65 9.89 -30.72
C HIS A 42 -16.17 10.50 -29.42
N SER A 43 -17.37 10.11 -28.99
CA SER A 43 -17.90 10.53 -27.69
C SER A 43 -17.09 9.89 -26.56
N PRO A 44 -16.87 10.58 -25.43
CA PRO A 44 -16.15 10.01 -24.27
C PRO A 44 -16.74 8.68 -23.80
N PHE A 45 -18.06 8.54 -23.92
CA PHE A 45 -18.80 7.33 -23.59
C PHE A 45 -18.47 6.14 -24.51
N SER A 46 -18.31 6.38 -25.81
CA SER A 46 -17.89 5.34 -26.76
C SER A 46 -16.44 4.88 -26.53
N GLN A 47 -15.56 5.80 -26.12
CA GLN A 47 -14.18 5.49 -25.77
C GLN A 47 -14.08 4.63 -24.51
N GLN A 48 -14.80 4.98 -23.43
CA GLN A 48 -14.88 4.17 -22.21
C GLN A 48 -15.43 2.77 -22.47
N GLN A 49 -16.49 2.64 -23.27
CA GLN A 49 -17.03 1.32 -23.63
C GLN A 49 -16.04 0.48 -24.45
N SER A 50 -15.31 1.10 -25.39
CA SER A 50 -14.28 0.40 -26.18
C SER A 50 -13.08 -0.03 -25.34
N GLN A 51 -12.65 0.80 -24.39
CA GLN A 51 -11.56 0.47 -23.46
C GLN A 51 -11.97 -0.68 -22.53
N LYS A 52 -13.19 -0.64 -21.99
CA LYS A 52 -13.73 -1.71 -21.13
C LYS A 52 -13.82 -3.05 -21.87
N ALA A 53 -14.33 -3.06 -23.10
CA ALA A 53 -14.36 -4.28 -23.93
C ALA A 53 -12.94 -4.84 -24.17
N THR A 54 -11.97 -3.95 -24.40
CA THR A 54 -10.57 -4.35 -24.58
C THR A 54 -9.96 -4.96 -23.31
N VAL A 55 -10.32 -4.46 -22.13
CA VAL A 55 -9.86 -5.00 -20.84
C VAL A 55 -10.46 -6.38 -20.58
N ASP A 56 -11.77 -6.55 -20.80
CA ASP A 56 -12.44 -7.84 -20.62
C ASP A 56 -11.92 -8.91 -21.59
N ASP A 57 -11.59 -8.54 -22.83
CA ASP A 57 -10.98 -9.43 -23.82
C ASP A 57 -9.58 -9.88 -23.38
N LYS A 58 -8.72 -8.94 -22.94
CA LYS A 58 -7.39 -9.25 -22.41
C LYS A 58 -7.47 -10.16 -21.20
N TYR A 59 -8.37 -9.87 -20.28
CA TYR A 59 -8.59 -10.70 -19.10
C TYR A 59 -9.07 -12.10 -19.45
N SER A 60 -9.93 -12.23 -20.47
CA SER A 60 -10.41 -13.53 -20.95
C SER A 60 -9.30 -14.34 -21.60
N GLN A 61 -8.40 -13.70 -22.35
CA GLN A 61 -7.19 -14.35 -22.89
C GLN A 61 -6.23 -14.75 -21.78
N TRP A 62 -5.96 -13.86 -20.82
CA TRP A 62 -5.10 -14.15 -19.68
C TRP A 62 -5.60 -15.34 -18.85
N LYS A 63 -6.93 -15.45 -18.66
CA LYS A 63 -7.56 -16.57 -17.96
C LYS A 63 -7.23 -17.94 -18.54
N THR A 64 -7.02 -18.06 -19.85
CA THR A 64 -6.68 -19.35 -20.48
C THR A 64 -5.25 -19.80 -20.14
N LEU A 65 -4.40 -18.87 -19.71
CA LEU A 65 -3.01 -19.12 -19.32
C LEU A 65 -2.85 -19.47 -17.83
N LEU A 66 -3.92 -19.34 -17.02
CA LEU A 66 -3.87 -19.59 -15.58
C LEU A 66 -3.18 -20.91 -15.19
N PRO A 67 -3.51 -22.07 -15.82
CA PRO A 67 -2.91 -23.36 -15.44
C PRO A 67 -1.40 -23.47 -15.71
N ILE A 68 -0.84 -22.54 -16.50
CA ILE A 68 0.58 -22.53 -16.88
C ILE A 68 1.34 -21.49 -16.04
N LEU A 69 0.70 -20.37 -15.74
CA LEU A 69 1.35 -19.24 -15.09
C LEU A 69 1.33 -19.32 -13.56
N TYR A 70 0.38 -20.04 -12.98
CA TYR A 70 0.16 -20.06 -11.53
C TYR A 70 0.00 -21.48 -11.00
N ASP A 71 0.71 -21.79 -9.92
CA ASP A 71 0.48 -23.03 -9.17
C ASP A 71 -0.72 -22.88 -8.21
N SER A 72 -1.03 -21.66 -7.80
CA SER A 72 -2.25 -21.34 -7.07
C SER A 72 -2.80 -19.98 -7.47
N PHE A 73 -4.13 -19.91 -7.58
CA PHE A 73 -4.83 -18.67 -7.89
C PHE A 73 -6.21 -18.66 -7.21
N VAL A 74 -6.51 -17.55 -6.56
CA VAL A 74 -7.81 -17.24 -5.95
C VAL A 74 -8.20 -15.84 -6.33
N ASN A 75 -9.47 -15.68 -6.66
CA ASN A 75 -10.06 -14.39 -6.95
C ASN A 75 -11.37 -14.22 -6.18
N HIS A 76 -11.41 -13.23 -5.30
CA HIS A 76 -12.59 -12.80 -4.57
C HIS A 76 -13.04 -11.42 -5.08
N THR A 77 -14.31 -11.31 -5.43
CA THR A 77 -14.92 -10.01 -5.72
C THR A 77 -15.33 -9.37 -4.40
N LEU A 78 -14.91 -8.13 -4.18
CA LEU A 78 -15.22 -7.40 -2.96
C LEU A 78 -16.51 -6.59 -3.15
N VAL A 79 -17.30 -6.50 -2.08
CA VAL A 79 -18.49 -5.63 -2.05
C VAL A 79 -18.05 -4.17 -2.07
N TRP A 80 -17.02 -3.85 -1.32
CA TRP A 80 -16.43 -2.52 -1.15
C TRP A 80 -14.96 -2.54 -1.58
N PRO A 81 -14.44 -1.44 -2.15
CA PRO A 81 -13.02 -1.31 -2.45
C PRO A 81 -12.15 -1.51 -1.21
N SER A 82 -10.97 -2.07 -1.46
CA SER A 82 -9.92 -2.21 -0.47
C SER A 82 -8.69 -1.47 -0.97
N LEU A 83 -8.24 -0.46 -0.23
CA LEU A 83 -6.99 0.26 -0.53
C LEU A 83 -5.75 -0.39 0.06
N SER A 84 -5.90 -1.28 1.05
CA SER A 84 -4.76 -1.99 1.62
C SER A 84 -5.06 -3.44 1.90
N CYS A 85 -4.07 -4.30 1.64
CA CYS A 85 -4.12 -5.71 1.99
C CYS A 85 -2.78 -6.17 2.58
N ARG A 86 -2.84 -7.00 3.62
CA ARG A 86 -1.65 -7.53 4.28
C ARG A 86 -1.83 -8.94 4.77
N TRP A 87 -0.85 -9.78 4.48
CA TRP A 87 -0.69 -11.04 5.18
C TRP A 87 -0.40 -10.78 6.66
N GLY A 88 -1.04 -11.55 7.52
CA GLY A 88 -0.79 -11.58 8.95
C GLY A 88 -0.15 -12.89 9.41
N PRO A 89 -0.21 -13.20 10.72
CA PRO A 89 0.42 -14.38 11.29
C PRO A 89 -0.21 -15.68 10.81
N GLN A 90 0.59 -16.75 10.80
CA GLN A 90 0.09 -18.11 10.66
C GLN A 90 -0.62 -18.53 11.95
N LEU A 91 -1.80 -19.11 11.80
CA LEU A 91 -2.58 -19.71 12.88
C LEU A 91 -2.45 -21.23 12.78
N GLU A 92 -2.05 -21.87 13.88
CA GLU A 92 -2.08 -23.33 14.00
C GLU A 92 -3.45 -23.77 14.54
N GLN A 93 -4.29 -24.33 13.67
CA GLN A 93 -5.44 -25.14 14.07
C GLN A 93 -5.24 -26.57 13.57
N ALA A 94 -5.64 -27.54 14.39
CA ALA A 94 -5.17 -28.94 14.47
C ALA A 94 -5.19 -29.84 13.20
N ALA A 95 -5.43 -29.31 12.00
CA ALA A 95 -5.32 -30.06 10.74
C ALA A 95 -5.01 -29.21 9.49
N SER A 96 -5.17 -27.88 9.53
CA SER A 96 -4.98 -27.00 8.37
C SER A 96 -4.14 -25.78 8.75
N LYS A 97 -3.10 -25.51 7.95
CA LYS A 97 -2.32 -24.28 8.08
C LYS A 97 -3.19 -23.14 7.56
N THR A 98 -3.55 -22.20 8.43
CA THR A 98 -4.30 -21.00 8.03
C THR A 98 -3.46 -19.77 8.30
N GLN A 99 -3.60 -18.75 7.47
CA GLN A 99 -2.89 -17.49 7.63
C GLN A 99 -3.89 -16.35 7.73
N ARG A 100 -3.64 -15.39 8.63
CA ARG A 100 -4.44 -14.17 8.73
C ARG A 100 -4.26 -13.32 7.48
N LEU A 101 -5.32 -12.61 7.12
CA LEU A 101 -5.31 -11.58 6.09
C LEU A 101 -6.06 -10.36 6.60
N TYR A 102 -5.44 -9.19 6.49
CA TYR A 102 -6.04 -7.91 6.82
C TYR A 102 -6.44 -7.18 5.55
N LEU A 103 -7.67 -6.65 5.51
CA LEU A 103 -8.23 -5.93 4.37
C LEU A 103 -8.99 -4.70 4.85
N SER A 104 -8.89 -3.62 4.09
CA SER A 104 -9.77 -2.45 4.24
C SER A 104 -11.07 -2.66 3.47
N GLU A 105 -12.19 -2.13 3.99
CA GLU A 105 -13.43 -1.95 3.21
C GLU A 105 -13.82 -0.46 3.24
N GLN A 106 -13.72 0.18 2.09
CA GLN A 106 -14.08 1.58 1.90
C GLN A 106 -15.49 1.71 1.35
N THR A 107 -16.32 2.45 2.08
CA THR A 107 -17.76 2.48 1.89
C THR A 107 -18.17 3.88 1.44
N ASN A 108 -19.27 3.97 0.69
CA ASN A 108 -19.82 5.26 0.27
C ASN A 108 -20.62 6.00 1.37
N GLY A 109 -20.43 5.62 2.63
CA GLY A 109 -21.18 6.15 3.78
C GLY A 109 -22.54 5.50 4.04
N SER A 110 -23.01 4.58 3.18
CA SER A 110 -24.25 3.80 3.43
C SER A 110 -24.13 2.82 4.61
N VAL A 111 -22.91 2.37 4.88
CA VAL A 111 -22.48 1.63 6.08
C VAL A 111 -21.13 2.22 6.51
N PRO A 112 -20.68 2.02 7.75
CA PRO A 112 -19.37 2.53 8.15
C PRO A 112 -18.24 1.74 7.50
N ASN A 113 -17.09 2.38 7.31
CA ASN A 113 -15.84 1.75 6.87
C ASN A 113 -15.40 0.66 7.84
N THR A 114 -14.69 -0.34 7.33
CA THR A 114 -14.24 -1.45 8.17
C THR A 114 -12.81 -1.89 7.92
N LEU A 115 -12.18 -2.36 8.99
CA LEU A 115 -11.01 -3.21 8.93
C LEU A 115 -11.49 -4.65 9.07
N VAL A 116 -11.28 -5.45 8.01
CA VAL A 116 -11.64 -6.86 7.94
C VAL A 116 -10.42 -7.71 8.25
N ILE A 117 -10.61 -8.66 9.17
CA ILE A 117 -9.67 -9.73 9.45
C ILE A 117 -10.29 -11.00 8.87
N ALA A 118 -9.57 -11.64 7.97
CA ALA A 118 -9.94 -12.90 7.34
C ALA A 118 -8.91 -13.99 7.63
N ASN A 119 -9.33 -15.24 7.44
CA ASN A 119 -8.46 -16.41 7.44
C ASN A 119 -8.38 -16.94 6.01
N CYS A 120 -7.16 -17.07 5.51
CA CYS A 120 -6.86 -17.78 4.28
C CYS A 120 -6.37 -19.18 4.65
N GLU A 121 -7.01 -20.21 4.13
CA GLU A 121 -6.46 -21.56 4.23
C GLU A 121 -5.23 -21.67 3.31
N ALA A 122 -4.15 -22.31 3.76
CA ALA A 122 -2.97 -22.51 2.94
C ALA A 122 -3.23 -23.63 1.92
N VAL A 123 -2.67 -23.48 0.72
CA VAL A 123 -2.70 -24.55 -0.28
C VAL A 123 -1.83 -25.71 0.21
N ASN A 124 -2.43 -26.88 0.36
CA ASN A 124 -1.64 -28.08 0.59
C ASN A 124 -0.85 -28.40 -0.69
N ARG A 125 0.48 -28.32 -0.60
CA ARG A 125 1.42 -28.53 -1.73
C ARG A 125 1.50 -29.99 -2.19
N GLN A 126 0.99 -30.93 -1.38
CA GLN A 126 0.86 -32.32 -1.79
C GLN A 126 -0.33 -32.42 -2.74
N LEU A 127 -0.07 -32.83 -3.99
CA LEU A 127 -1.06 -33.18 -5.01
C LEU A 127 -1.94 -34.32 -4.51
N ASN A 128 -2.85 -34.01 -3.60
CA ASN A 128 -3.97 -34.87 -3.25
C ASN A 128 -5.12 -34.46 -4.15
N GLU A 129 -5.94 -35.42 -4.60
CA GLU A 129 -7.14 -35.18 -5.41
C GLU A 129 -8.14 -34.18 -4.75
N GLU A 130 -7.94 -33.87 -3.47
CA GLU A 130 -8.70 -32.91 -2.66
C GLU A 130 -8.01 -31.54 -2.50
N ALA A 131 -7.00 -31.18 -3.29
CA ALA A 131 -6.40 -29.85 -3.26
C ALA A 131 -7.40 -28.79 -3.75
N HIS A 132 -8.17 -28.22 -2.81
CA HIS A 132 -9.09 -27.13 -3.10
C HIS A 132 -8.32 -25.81 -3.16
N SER A 133 -8.75 -24.90 -4.04
CA SER A 133 -8.25 -23.52 -4.05
C SER A 133 -8.41 -22.90 -2.66
N PRO A 134 -7.43 -22.14 -2.18
CA PRO A 134 -7.47 -21.62 -0.82
C PRO A 134 -8.69 -20.70 -0.66
N PHE A 135 -9.46 -20.91 0.41
CA PHE A 135 -10.68 -20.13 0.65
C PHE A 135 -10.40 -19.02 1.65
N VAL A 136 -10.77 -17.79 1.30
CA VAL A 136 -10.71 -16.64 2.21
C VAL A 136 -12.03 -16.52 2.97
N LYS A 137 -11.99 -16.75 4.28
CA LYS A 137 -13.15 -16.61 5.16
C LYS A 137 -13.00 -15.42 6.09
N LYS A 138 -13.97 -14.50 6.04
CA LYS A 138 -14.07 -13.40 7.00
C LYS A 138 -14.18 -13.95 8.43
N TYR A 139 -13.31 -13.47 9.32
CA TYR A 139 -13.22 -13.90 10.71
C TYR A 139 -13.72 -12.84 11.68
N LYS A 140 -13.31 -11.58 11.49
CA LYS A 140 -13.66 -10.47 12.37
C LYS A 140 -13.78 -9.16 11.57
N THR A 141 -14.70 -8.30 11.96
CA THR A 141 -14.85 -6.94 11.43
C THR A 141 -14.69 -5.92 12.55
N ILE A 142 -13.85 -4.93 12.33
CA ILE A 142 -13.70 -3.76 13.19
C ILE A 142 -14.31 -2.58 12.45
N ILE A 143 -15.25 -1.88 13.09
CA ILE A 143 -15.88 -0.68 12.51
C ILE A 143 -14.90 0.47 12.64
N HIS A 144 -14.31 0.90 11.54
CA HIS A 144 -13.22 1.85 11.53
C HIS A 144 -13.75 3.30 11.48
N PRO A 145 -13.20 4.23 12.28
CA PRO A 145 -13.50 5.64 12.13
C PRO A 145 -12.75 6.18 10.90
N GLY A 146 -13.47 6.49 9.82
CA GLY A 146 -12.84 6.95 8.59
C GLY A 146 -12.36 5.82 7.69
N GLU A 147 -11.87 6.17 6.50
CA GLU A 147 -11.39 5.21 5.50
C GLU A 147 -10.10 4.53 5.96
N VAL A 148 -9.93 3.23 5.68
CA VAL A 148 -8.69 2.52 6.01
C VAL A 148 -7.78 2.55 4.79
N ASN A 149 -6.84 3.49 4.80
CA ASN A 149 -6.01 3.78 3.63
C ASN A 149 -4.73 2.95 3.59
N ARG A 150 -4.14 2.66 4.75
CA ARG A 150 -2.98 1.77 4.87
C ARG A 150 -3.01 0.96 6.15
N ILE A 151 -2.62 -0.30 6.05
CA ILE A 151 -2.55 -1.25 7.17
C ILE A 151 -1.09 -1.72 7.31
N ARG A 152 -0.57 -1.73 8.55
CA ARG A 152 0.74 -2.31 8.86
C ARG A 152 0.69 -3.12 10.16
N GLU A 153 1.19 -4.33 10.12
CA GLU A 153 1.36 -5.19 11.30
C GLU A 153 2.68 -4.84 12.01
N LEU A 154 2.70 -4.97 13.35
CA LEU A 154 3.93 -4.88 14.14
C LEU A 154 4.70 -6.21 14.07
N PRO A 155 5.92 -6.26 13.50
CA PRO A 155 6.65 -7.53 13.32
C PRO A 155 6.95 -8.27 14.64
N GLN A 156 7.12 -7.53 15.75
CA GLN A 156 7.43 -8.08 17.06
C GLN A 156 6.20 -8.61 17.80
N ASN A 157 4.99 -8.20 17.40
CA ASN A 157 3.74 -8.66 18.00
C ASN A 157 2.62 -8.64 16.97
N SER A 158 2.32 -9.80 16.42
CA SER A 158 1.36 -10.01 15.34
C SER A 158 -0.10 -9.73 15.68
N LYS A 159 -0.39 -9.43 16.95
CA LYS A 159 -1.72 -9.00 17.38
C LYS A 159 -1.95 -7.51 17.13
N ILE A 160 -0.89 -6.74 16.96
CA ILE A 160 -0.95 -5.28 16.86
C ILE A 160 -0.87 -4.85 15.40
N VAL A 161 -1.84 -4.04 15.00
CA VAL A 161 -1.94 -3.45 13.67
C VAL A 161 -2.11 -1.94 13.79
N ALA A 162 -1.37 -1.19 12.98
CA ALA A 162 -1.55 0.25 12.79
C ALA A 162 -2.35 0.52 11.52
N THR A 163 -3.21 1.52 11.55
CA THR A 163 -3.94 2.00 10.37
C THR A 163 -3.83 3.50 10.19
N HIS A 164 -3.68 3.90 8.94
CA HIS A 164 -3.88 5.27 8.48
C HIS A 164 -5.31 5.48 8.00
N THR A 165 -5.76 6.72 8.11
CA THR A 165 -7.13 7.11 7.79
C THR A 165 -7.21 8.54 7.27
N ASP A 166 -8.42 9.01 6.94
CA ASP A 166 -8.71 10.39 6.53
C ASP A 166 -8.71 11.36 7.72
N SER A 167 -7.70 11.24 8.59
CA SER A 167 -7.50 12.00 9.83
C SER A 167 -6.01 12.27 10.04
N PRO A 168 -5.63 13.31 10.82
CA PRO A 168 -4.25 13.48 11.30
C PRO A 168 -3.79 12.38 12.27
N ASP A 169 -4.73 11.65 12.89
CA ASP A 169 -4.40 10.63 13.89
C ASP A 169 -4.15 9.26 13.25
N VAL A 170 -3.09 8.57 13.69
CA VAL A 170 -2.81 7.17 13.34
C VAL A 170 -3.38 6.26 14.44
N LEU A 171 -4.05 5.17 14.04
CA LEU A 171 -4.79 4.33 14.98
C LEU A 171 -4.08 2.99 15.18
N ILE A 172 -3.93 2.57 16.43
CA ILE A 172 -3.38 1.27 16.81
C ILE A 172 -4.50 0.36 17.31
N TRP A 173 -4.49 -0.88 16.83
CA TRP A 173 -5.48 -1.91 17.11
C TRP A 173 -4.81 -3.17 17.63
N GLU A 174 -5.24 -3.64 18.80
CA GLU A 174 -4.97 -5.00 19.25
C GLU A 174 -6.08 -5.92 18.72
N THR A 175 -5.79 -6.59 17.61
CA THR A 175 -6.80 -7.29 16.81
C THR A 175 -7.57 -8.38 17.55
N GLU A 176 -6.97 -9.00 18.56
CA GLU A 176 -7.61 -10.06 19.34
C GLU A 176 -8.57 -9.54 20.42
N THR A 177 -8.33 -8.34 20.99
CA THR A 177 -9.21 -7.74 22.00
C THR A 177 -10.44 -7.08 21.39
N GLN A 178 -10.35 -6.65 20.13
CA GLN A 178 -11.46 -6.03 19.43
C GLN A 178 -12.61 -7.04 19.20
N PRO A 179 -13.88 -6.67 19.44
CA PRO A 179 -15.02 -7.55 19.20
C PRO A 179 -15.29 -7.72 17.71
N ASP A 180 -15.87 -8.84 17.31
CA ASP A 180 -16.45 -8.98 15.97
C ASP A 180 -17.77 -8.20 15.89
N ARG A 181 -17.91 -7.40 14.83
CA ARG A 181 -19.03 -6.47 14.64
C ARG A 181 -19.57 -6.57 13.23
N TYR A 182 -20.77 -6.02 13.03
CA TYR A 182 -21.41 -5.95 11.72
C TYR A 182 -21.58 -4.50 11.32
N ALA A 183 -21.15 -4.16 10.10
CA ALA A 183 -21.29 -2.82 9.54
C ALA A 183 -22.76 -2.61 9.11
N VAL A 184 -23.50 -1.92 9.96
CA VAL A 184 -24.86 -1.44 9.68
C VAL A 184 -24.89 0.07 9.81
N LEU A 185 -25.77 0.72 9.04
CA LEU A 185 -25.92 2.18 9.09
C LEU A 185 -26.16 2.66 10.53
N GLY A 186 -25.37 3.63 10.98
CA GLY A 186 -25.46 4.19 12.33
C GLY A 186 -24.79 3.36 13.43
N ALA A 187 -24.13 2.26 13.11
CA ALA A 187 -23.32 1.54 14.10
C ALA A 187 -22.18 2.45 14.60
N PRO A 188 -21.96 2.56 15.92
CA PRO A 188 -20.89 3.39 16.45
C PRO A 188 -19.52 2.83 16.04
N HIS A 189 -18.53 3.68 15.86
CA HIS A 189 -17.16 3.25 15.54
C HIS A 189 -16.58 2.37 16.67
N SER A 190 -15.74 1.42 16.29
CA SER A 190 -14.90 0.71 17.26
C SER A 190 -13.88 1.69 17.85
N ARG A 191 -13.52 1.45 19.11
CA ARG A 191 -12.54 2.27 19.81
C ARG A 191 -11.14 1.68 19.55
N PRO A 192 -10.21 2.46 18.98
CA PRO A 192 -8.81 2.02 18.86
C PRO A 192 -8.18 1.86 20.25
N ASP A 193 -7.13 1.06 20.34
CA ASP A 193 -6.43 0.76 21.59
C ASP A 193 -5.43 1.86 21.96
N LEU A 194 -4.91 2.59 20.97
CA LEU A 194 -4.06 3.78 21.14
C LEU A 194 -4.20 4.72 19.94
N LEU A 195 -4.27 6.03 20.19
CA LEU A 195 -4.15 7.07 19.15
C LEU A 195 -2.73 7.62 19.12
N LEU A 196 -2.11 7.66 17.94
CA LEU A 196 -0.88 8.41 17.73
C LEU A 196 -1.23 9.77 17.16
N THR A 197 -0.93 10.81 17.94
CA THR A 197 -1.25 12.21 17.59
C THR A 197 -0.01 12.92 17.09
N GLY A 198 -0.19 14.00 16.33
CA GLY A 198 0.91 14.93 16.02
C GLY A 198 0.82 15.59 14.64
N HIS A 199 0.25 14.91 13.64
CA HIS A 199 0.08 15.52 12.33
C HIS A 199 -0.87 16.72 12.39
N GLN A 200 -0.62 17.72 11.53
CA GLN A 200 -1.39 18.96 11.45
C GLN A 200 -2.44 18.95 10.32
N ASP A 201 -2.34 17.97 9.43
CA ASP A 201 -3.25 17.71 8.31
C ASP A 201 -3.37 16.19 8.13
N ASN A 202 -4.21 15.72 7.23
CA ASN A 202 -4.48 14.29 7.04
C ASN A 202 -3.20 13.51 6.73
N ALA A 203 -3.02 12.39 7.43
CA ALA A 203 -1.98 11.42 7.19
C ALA A 203 -2.60 10.21 6.48
N GLU A 204 -2.71 10.28 5.15
CA GLU A 204 -3.58 9.35 4.42
C GLU A 204 -2.90 8.02 4.13
N PHE A 205 -1.65 8.01 3.68
CA PHE A 205 -1.06 6.79 3.13
C PHE A 205 0.24 6.37 3.80
N ALA A 206 1.23 7.24 3.95
CA ALA A 206 2.56 6.88 4.43
C ALA A 206 2.57 6.27 5.84
N LEU A 207 2.76 4.95 5.97
CA LEU A 207 2.77 4.23 7.25
C LEU A 207 3.76 3.06 7.21
N ALA A 208 4.63 2.98 8.22
CA ALA A 208 5.54 1.85 8.43
C ALA A 208 5.68 1.48 9.91
N MET A 209 5.88 0.18 10.15
CA MET A 209 6.18 -0.38 11.47
C MET A 209 7.63 -0.84 11.47
N CYS A 210 8.39 -0.48 12.51
CA CYS A 210 9.80 -0.81 12.57
C CYS A 210 9.99 -2.32 12.83
N PRO A 211 10.90 -3.00 12.10
CA PRO A 211 11.14 -4.44 12.28
C PRO A 211 11.97 -4.79 13.51
N THR A 212 12.68 -3.83 14.10
CA THR A 212 13.61 -4.07 15.22
C THR A 212 13.06 -3.59 16.57
N GLU A 213 12.36 -2.45 16.60
CA GLU A 213 11.79 -1.85 17.81
C GLU A 213 10.30 -1.53 17.61
N PRO A 214 9.49 -1.37 18.68
CA PRO A 214 8.08 -1.03 18.56
C PRO A 214 7.87 0.47 18.26
N TYR A 215 8.39 0.89 17.12
CA TYR A 215 8.27 2.23 16.57
C TYR A 215 7.32 2.24 15.38
N VAL A 216 6.61 3.35 15.25
CA VAL A 216 5.68 3.63 14.16
C VAL A 216 6.17 4.87 13.44
N LEU A 217 6.15 4.85 12.12
CA LEU A 217 6.54 5.96 11.26
C LEU A 217 5.36 6.32 10.35
N SER A 218 5.10 7.62 10.22
CA SER A 218 4.04 8.15 9.37
C SER A 218 4.52 9.37 8.60
N GLY A 219 3.96 9.56 7.40
CA GLY A 219 4.01 10.82 6.66
C GLY A 219 2.61 11.41 6.47
N GLY A 220 2.51 12.73 6.30
CA GLY A 220 1.22 13.39 6.09
C GLY A 220 1.25 14.54 5.09
N LYS A 221 0.05 15.08 4.80
CA LYS A 221 -0.16 16.29 3.98
C LYS A 221 0.42 17.55 4.62
N ASP A 222 0.72 17.48 5.91
CA ASP A 222 1.48 18.49 6.65
C ASP A 222 2.99 18.46 6.36
N LYS A 223 3.42 17.68 5.36
CA LYS A 223 4.80 17.65 4.82
C LYS A 223 5.82 17.14 5.83
N SER A 224 5.34 16.51 6.90
CA SER A 224 6.14 16.10 8.04
C SER A 224 6.16 14.58 8.12
N VAL A 225 7.29 14.04 8.56
CA VAL A 225 7.42 12.63 8.93
C VAL A 225 7.43 12.56 10.45
N LEU A 226 6.61 11.71 11.05
CA LEU A 226 6.48 11.56 12.49
C LEU A 226 6.87 10.15 12.91
N LEU A 227 7.62 10.08 14.02
CA LEU A 227 8.07 8.83 14.64
C LEU A 227 7.46 8.73 16.03
N TRP A 228 6.82 7.62 16.36
CA TRP A 228 6.32 7.31 17.71
C TRP A 228 6.97 6.04 18.26
N SER A 229 6.98 5.93 19.59
CA SER A 229 7.22 4.65 20.26
C SER A 229 5.92 4.20 20.93
N ILE A 230 5.56 2.93 20.71
CA ILE A 230 4.40 2.29 21.33
C ILE A 230 4.82 1.26 22.38
N GLN A 231 6.09 1.27 22.80
CA GLN A 231 6.65 0.34 23.78
C GLN A 231 5.83 0.33 25.09
N ASP A 232 5.51 1.51 25.61
CA ASP A 232 4.76 1.65 26.87
C ASP A 232 3.38 1.01 26.78
N HIS A 233 2.70 1.15 25.63
CA HIS A 233 1.41 0.52 25.39
C HIS A 233 1.51 -1.01 25.38
N ILE A 234 2.52 -1.56 24.70
CA ILE A 234 2.76 -3.01 24.65
C ILE A 234 3.04 -3.55 26.06
N THR A 235 3.87 -2.85 26.84
CA THR A 235 4.20 -3.28 28.20
C THR A 235 2.98 -3.23 29.12
N MET A 236 2.15 -2.19 29.03
CA MET A 236 0.93 -2.08 29.83
C MET A 236 -0.09 -3.17 29.48
N ALA A 237 -0.32 -3.44 28.19
CA ALA A 237 -1.22 -4.50 27.72
C ALA A 237 -0.78 -5.91 28.20
N GLY A 238 0.53 -6.14 28.36
CA GLY A 238 1.06 -7.41 28.89
C GLY A 238 0.92 -7.60 30.40
N THR A 239 0.64 -6.54 31.18
CA THR A 239 0.62 -6.59 32.66
C THR A 239 -0.74 -6.91 33.30
N ASP A 240 -1.78 -7.19 32.51
CA ASP A 240 -3.11 -7.57 33.00
C ASP A 240 -3.20 -8.99 33.61
N SER A 241 -2.07 -9.52 34.11
CA SER A 241 -2.07 -10.62 35.06
C SER A 241 -1.04 -10.37 36.18
N LYS A 242 -1.55 -9.75 37.26
CA LYS A 242 -0.98 -9.59 38.62
C LYS A 242 -0.10 -8.35 38.86
N SER A 243 -0.72 -7.25 39.31
CA SER A 243 -0.50 -6.62 40.64
C SER A 243 -1.11 -5.21 40.69
N PRO A 244 -1.91 -4.85 41.72
CA PRO A 244 -2.39 -3.49 41.90
C PRO A 244 -1.37 -2.68 42.72
N GLY A 245 -0.82 -1.61 42.14
CA GLY A 245 -0.12 -0.59 42.92
C GLY A 245 1.06 0.07 42.23
N SER A 246 0.79 1.06 41.37
CA SER A 246 1.67 2.23 41.27
C SER A 246 0.90 3.37 40.61
N SER A 247 0.56 4.38 41.40
CA SER A 247 -0.12 5.60 40.97
C SER A 247 0.88 6.52 40.27
N PHE A 248 0.85 6.59 38.93
CA PHE A 248 1.57 7.62 38.21
C PHE A 248 0.75 8.92 38.15
N LYS A 249 1.36 10.02 38.57
CA LYS A 249 0.81 11.38 38.53
C LYS A 249 0.76 11.87 37.09
N GLN A 250 -0.45 12.15 36.62
CA GLN A 250 -0.74 12.86 35.39
C GLN A 250 -0.39 14.34 35.59
N THR A 251 0.60 14.84 34.86
CA THR A 251 0.85 16.29 34.71
C THR A 251 0.81 16.66 33.24
N GLY A 252 -0.17 17.47 32.83
CA GLY A 252 -0.16 18.14 31.52
C GLY A 252 -1.48 18.04 30.77
N GLU A 253 -2.13 19.20 30.58
CA GLU A 253 -3.47 19.42 30.06
C GLU A 253 -3.70 18.98 28.61
N GLY A 254 -4.88 18.41 28.36
CA GLY A 254 -5.35 18.01 27.03
C GLY A 254 -6.43 16.93 27.08
N SER A 255 -7.51 17.14 27.85
CA SER A 255 -8.63 16.20 27.90
C SER A 255 -9.37 16.18 26.56
N ASN A 256 -9.02 15.24 25.69
CA ASN A 256 -9.87 14.89 24.56
C ASN A 256 -11.09 14.11 25.05
N LYS A 257 -12.28 14.49 24.53
CA LYS A 257 -13.62 13.98 24.86
C LYS A 257 -13.87 12.51 24.48
N THR A 258 -12.82 11.75 24.21
CA THR A 258 -12.83 10.33 23.90
C THR A 258 -11.85 9.69 24.87
N GLY A 259 -12.32 8.85 25.79
CA GLY A 259 -11.47 8.24 26.84
C GLY A 259 -10.40 7.25 26.35
N CYS A 260 -9.96 7.34 25.10
CA CYS A 260 -8.91 6.55 24.47
C CYS A 260 -7.52 7.10 24.81
N PRO A 261 -6.55 6.26 25.22
CA PRO A 261 -5.18 6.72 25.43
C PRO A 261 -4.59 7.26 24.12
N SER A 262 -3.75 8.28 24.24
CA SER A 262 -3.02 8.87 23.11
C SER A 262 -1.56 9.03 23.46
N VAL A 263 -0.71 9.00 22.43
CA VAL A 263 0.72 9.26 22.54
C VAL A 263 1.14 10.32 21.52
N GLY A 264 2.02 11.22 21.92
CA GLY A 264 2.61 12.23 21.03
C GLY A 264 3.88 11.70 20.33
N PRO A 265 4.36 12.40 19.29
CA PRO A 265 5.51 11.94 18.52
C PRO A 265 6.79 12.02 19.34
N ARG A 266 7.65 11.02 19.18
CA ARG A 266 9.05 11.02 19.66
C ARG A 266 9.92 11.94 18.84
N GLY A 267 9.64 12.07 17.54
CA GLY A 267 10.33 12.98 16.63
C GLY A 267 9.40 13.46 15.52
N VAL A 268 9.55 14.73 15.14
CA VAL A 268 8.88 15.36 14.01
C VAL A 268 9.97 15.84 13.06
N TYR A 269 9.98 15.29 11.85
CA TYR A 269 11.04 15.49 10.87
C TYR A 269 10.52 16.36 9.74
N HIS A 270 11.32 17.38 9.40
CA HIS A 270 10.96 18.40 8.42
C HIS A 270 12.00 18.45 7.31
N GLY A 271 11.53 18.42 6.07
CA GLY A 271 12.40 18.47 4.90
C GLY A 271 11.61 18.44 3.59
N HIS A 272 10.50 17.70 3.55
CA HIS A 272 9.60 17.70 2.41
C HIS A 272 8.93 19.06 2.20
N GLU A 273 8.73 19.40 0.93
CA GLU A 273 8.09 20.64 0.50
C GLU A 273 6.63 20.44 0.07
N ASP A 274 6.18 19.19 0.01
CA ASP A 274 4.81 18.78 -0.30
C ASP A 274 4.42 17.49 0.46
N THR A 275 3.27 16.90 0.16
CA THR A 275 2.73 15.69 0.81
C THR A 275 3.75 14.56 0.86
N VAL A 276 3.87 13.90 2.02
CA VAL A 276 4.65 12.67 2.15
C VAL A 276 3.76 11.48 1.82
N GLU A 277 4.09 10.76 0.74
CA GLU A 277 3.29 9.69 0.16
C GLU A 277 3.64 8.31 0.73
N ASP A 278 4.91 8.07 1.05
CA ASP A 278 5.32 6.81 1.68
C ASP A 278 6.59 6.93 2.53
N VAL A 279 6.74 5.98 3.45
CA VAL A 279 7.85 5.90 4.41
C VAL A 279 8.28 4.45 4.62
N ALA A 280 9.57 4.22 4.85
CA ALA A 280 10.10 2.90 5.18
C ALA A 280 11.24 2.98 6.19
N PHE A 281 11.28 2.03 7.13
CA PHE A 281 12.41 1.88 8.05
C PHE A 281 13.59 1.19 7.37
N CYS A 282 14.80 1.53 7.82
CA CYS A 282 15.96 0.68 7.58
C CYS A 282 15.74 -0.68 8.27
N PRO A 283 15.86 -1.81 7.56
CA PRO A 283 15.60 -3.13 8.14
C PRO A 283 16.48 -3.49 9.34
N SER A 284 17.69 -2.91 9.40
CA SER A 284 18.67 -3.16 10.47
C SER A 284 18.67 -2.13 11.59
N SER A 285 17.92 -1.04 11.48
CA SER A 285 18.03 0.10 12.41
C SER A 285 16.69 0.80 12.63
N ALA A 286 16.29 0.90 13.89
CA ALA A 286 15.11 1.67 14.29
C ALA A 286 15.29 3.20 14.22
N GLN A 287 16.52 3.68 14.00
CA GLN A 287 16.85 5.10 13.98
C GLN A 287 17.03 5.64 12.56
N GLU A 288 17.16 4.77 11.56
CA GLU A 288 17.30 5.15 10.15
C GLU A 288 16.02 4.80 9.40
N PHE A 289 15.56 5.71 8.56
CA PHE A 289 14.37 5.53 7.73
C PHE A 289 14.42 6.45 6.50
N CYS A 290 13.56 6.21 5.53
CA CYS A 290 13.42 7.03 4.35
C CYS A 290 11.96 7.44 4.12
N SER A 291 11.78 8.49 3.33
CA SER A 291 10.47 8.99 2.93
C SER A 291 10.51 9.51 1.49
N VAL A 292 9.35 9.51 0.86
CA VAL A 292 9.12 10.03 -0.49
C VAL A 292 7.82 10.82 -0.55
N GLY A 293 7.69 11.72 -1.52
CA GLY A 293 6.50 12.56 -1.64
C GLY A 293 6.32 13.26 -2.99
N ASP A 294 5.30 14.12 -3.04
CA ASP A 294 4.90 14.89 -4.23
C ASP A 294 5.96 15.94 -4.65
N ASP A 295 6.88 16.28 -3.75
CA ASP A 295 8.04 17.12 -4.06
C ASP A 295 9.12 16.40 -4.90
N SER A 296 8.83 15.20 -5.39
CA SER A 296 9.72 14.36 -6.20
C SER A 296 11.06 14.04 -5.52
N CYS A 297 11.11 14.11 -4.19
CA CYS A 297 12.32 13.87 -3.41
C CYS A 297 12.31 12.51 -2.72
N LEU A 298 13.47 11.85 -2.69
CA LEU A 298 13.78 10.76 -1.76
C LEU A 298 14.63 11.31 -0.63
N MET A 299 14.16 11.22 0.61
CA MET A 299 14.87 11.68 1.80
C MET A 299 15.26 10.50 2.69
N LEU A 300 16.49 10.52 3.19
CA LEU A 300 16.98 9.59 4.19
C LEU A 300 17.19 10.35 5.50
N TRP A 301 16.76 9.73 6.58
CA TRP A 301 16.72 10.32 7.91
C TRP A 301 17.52 9.46 8.89
N ASP A 302 18.14 10.12 9.86
CA ASP A 302 18.72 9.47 11.02
C ASP A 302 18.28 10.23 12.28
N ALA A 303 17.41 9.60 13.06
CA ALA A 303 16.82 10.11 14.28
C ALA A 303 17.85 10.56 15.33
N ARG A 304 19.10 10.08 15.22
CA ARG A 304 20.20 10.46 16.12
C ARG A 304 20.87 11.77 15.71
N THR A 305 20.75 12.17 14.45
CA THR A 305 21.42 13.34 13.88
C THR A 305 20.58 14.62 13.96
N GLY A 306 19.27 14.48 14.14
CA GLY A 306 18.34 15.59 14.29
C GLY A 306 17.03 15.35 13.53
N THR A 307 16.31 16.43 13.28
CA THR A 307 15.00 16.42 12.61
C THR A 307 15.05 16.84 11.13
N SER A 308 16.23 17.13 10.61
CA SER A 308 16.46 17.43 9.18
C SER A 308 16.94 16.18 8.42
N PRO A 309 16.77 16.13 7.09
CA PRO A 309 17.24 14.99 6.31
C PRO A 309 18.75 14.81 6.46
N ALA A 310 19.20 13.59 6.74
CA ALA A 310 20.61 13.24 6.65
C ALA A 310 21.08 13.27 5.18
N MET A 311 20.16 13.01 4.25
CA MET A 311 20.40 13.09 2.82
C MET A 311 19.09 13.39 2.08
N LYS A 312 19.15 14.25 1.07
CA LYS A 312 18.04 14.61 0.18
C LYS A 312 18.46 14.37 -1.27
N VAL A 313 17.75 13.48 -1.96
CA VAL A 313 17.87 13.27 -3.40
C VAL A 313 16.75 14.05 -4.06
N GLU A 314 17.10 15.20 -4.62
CA GLU A 314 16.15 16.04 -5.36
C GLU A 314 15.92 15.45 -6.75
N LYS A 315 14.67 15.51 -7.24
CA LYS A 315 14.29 14.94 -8.54
C LYS A 315 14.71 13.48 -8.66
N ALA A 316 14.44 12.70 -7.62
CA ALA A 316 14.65 11.26 -7.64
C ALA A 316 13.88 10.62 -8.82
N HIS A 317 12.71 11.18 -9.15
CA HIS A 317 11.92 10.91 -10.36
C HIS A 317 11.55 12.20 -11.12
N ASP A 318 10.96 12.02 -12.31
CA ASP A 318 10.49 13.12 -13.17
C ASP A 318 9.03 13.54 -12.86
N ALA A 319 8.43 12.96 -11.82
CA ALA A 319 7.11 13.26 -11.27
C ALA A 319 7.05 12.76 -9.81
N ASP A 320 5.89 12.96 -9.17
CA ASP A 320 5.58 12.59 -7.78
C ASP A 320 5.99 11.15 -7.46
N LEU A 321 6.56 10.93 -6.27
CA LEU A 321 6.90 9.59 -5.79
C LEU A 321 5.79 9.11 -4.86
N HIS A 322 5.16 7.99 -5.20
CA HIS A 322 4.03 7.44 -4.44
C HIS A 322 4.43 6.36 -3.44
N CYS A 323 5.57 5.69 -3.64
CA CYS A 323 5.94 4.53 -2.85
C CYS A 323 7.44 4.34 -2.71
N VAL A 324 7.86 3.80 -1.56
CA VAL A 324 9.25 3.50 -1.24
C VAL A 324 9.35 2.20 -0.45
N ASP A 325 10.37 1.40 -0.72
CA ASP A 325 10.69 0.24 0.10
C ASP A 325 12.20 0.04 0.27
N TRP A 326 12.61 -0.43 1.43
CA TRP A 326 14.00 -0.64 1.79
C TRP A 326 14.32 -2.13 1.78
N ASN A 327 15.33 -2.52 1.00
CA ASN A 327 15.64 -3.94 0.79
C ASN A 327 15.99 -4.66 2.12
N PRO A 328 15.24 -5.71 2.50
CA PRO A 328 15.43 -6.41 3.77
C PRO A 328 16.71 -7.25 3.84
N HIS A 329 17.36 -7.51 2.69
CA HIS A 329 18.57 -8.32 2.58
C HIS A 329 19.84 -7.48 2.34
N ASP A 330 19.72 -6.31 1.71
CA ASP A 330 20.83 -5.37 1.50
C ASP A 330 20.42 -3.94 1.90
N ASN A 331 20.86 -3.52 3.09
CA ASN A 331 20.58 -2.19 3.64
C ASN A 331 21.05 -1.02 2.76
N ASN A 332 21.80 -1.26 1.69
CA ASN A 332 22.22 -0.21 0.78
C ASN A 332 21.19 0.11 -0.30
N LEU A 333 20.25 -0.80 -0.58
CA LEU A 333 19.32 -0.68 -1.70
C LEU A 333 17.97 -0.14 -1.25
N ILE A 334 17.53 0.92 -1.94
CA ILE A 334 16.23 1.56 -1.75
C ILE A 334 15.49 1.53 -3.09
N LEU A 335 14.22 1.16 -3.05
CA LEU A 335 13.33 1.06 -4.19
C LEU A 335 12.30 2.17 -4.13
N THR A 336 11.98 2.79 -5.27
CA THR A 336 11.02 3.90 -5.36
C THR A 336 10.15 3.73 -6.60
N GLY A 337 8.87 4.09 -6.49
CA GLY A 337 7.92 4.12 -7.60
C GLY A 337 7.23 5.48 -7.71
N SER A 338 6.89 5.88 -8.95
CA SER A 338 6.45 7.24 -9.25
C SER A 338 5.31 7.31 -10.28
N ALA A 339 4.64 8.46 -10.28
CA ALA A 339 3.76 8.93 -11.34
C ALA A 339 4.43 9.03 -12.72
N ASP A 340 5.77 8.99 -12.80
CA ASP A 340 6.50 8.94 -14.07
C ASP A 340 6.45 7.56 -14.77
N ASN A 341 5.67 6.62 -14.22
CA ASN A 341 5.47 5.23 -14.65
C ASN A 341 6.70 4.33 -14.47
N THR A 342 7.69 4.77 -13.69
CA THR A 342 8.96 4.06 -13.57
C THR A 342 9.22 3.64 -12.13
N VAL A 343 10.02 2.59 -12.00
CA VAL A 343 10.58 2.16 -10.72
C VAL A 343 12.08 2.40 -10.76
N ARG A 344 12.64 2.98 -9.70
CA ARG A 344 14.08 3.25 -9.61
C ARG A 344 14.66 2.58 -8.36
N VAL A 345 15.86 2.02 -8.53
CA VAL A 345 16.67 1.48 -7.43
C VAL A 345 17.84 2.41 -7.18
N PHE A 346 18.05 2.77 -5.92
CA PHE A 346 19.12 3.63 -5.45
C PHE A 346 20.07 2.86 -4.52
N ASP A 347 21.37 3.15 -4.64
CA ASP A 347 22.37 2.72 -3.67
C ASP A 347 22.67 3.90 -2.74
N ARG A 348 22.30 3.79 -1.46
CA ARG A 348 22.49 4.88 -0.49
C ARG A 348 23.95 5.31 -0.34
N ARG A 349 24.92 4.45 -0.68
CA ARG A 349 26.36 4.76 -0.62
C ARG A 349 26.80 5.71 -1.73
N ASN A 350 26.05 5.76 -2.83
CA ASN A 350 26.34 6.56 -4.03
C ASN A 350 25.49 7.82 -4.13
N LEU A 351 24.59 8.05 -3.18
CA LEU A 351 23.78 9.25 -3.12
C LEU A 351 24.64 10.43 -2.66
N THR A 352 24.58 11.56 -3.38
CA THR A 352 25.29 12.78 -2.99
C THR A 352 24.31 13.81 -2.43
N SER A 353 24.74 14.54 -1.39
CA SER A 353 23.94 15.56 -0.72
C SER A 353 23.64 16.81 -1.58
N ASN A 354 24.23 16.92 -2.77
CA ASN A 354 24.04 18.04 -3.69
C ASN A 354 22.82 17.85 -4.61
N GLY A 355 21.88 16.97 -4.24
CA GLY A 355 20.69 16.67 -5.05
C GLY A 355 20.97 15.84 -6.31
N VAL A 356 22.20 15.35 -6.50
CA VAL A 356 22.57 14.49 -7.65
C VAL A 356 22.75 13.07 -7.14
N GLY A 357 21.65 12.34 -7.03
CA GLY A 357 21.66 10.89 -6.87
C GLY A 357 21.14 10.26 -8.15
N SER A 358 22.00 9.64 -8.96
CA SER A 358 21.53 8.83 -10.08
C SER A 358 21.06 7.49 -9.56
N PRO A 359 19.88 6.99 -9.98
CA PRO A 359 19.50 5.63 -9.67
C PRO A 359 20.52 4.67 -10.27
N ILE A 360 20.75 3.53 -9.61
CA ILE A 360 21.55 2.44 -10.16
C ILE A 360 20.90 1.94 -11.45
N TYR A 361 19.57 1.84 -11.43
CA TYR A 361 18.79 1.41 -12.58
C TYR A 361 17.39 2.01 -12.58
N LYS A 362 16.85 2.19 -13.78
CA LYS A 362 15.49 2.67 -14.06
C LYS A 362 14.73 1.55 -14.79
N PHE A 363 13.71 1.01 -14.13
CA PHE A 363 12.84 -0.03 -14.68
C PHE A 363 11.65 0.62 -15.38
N GLU A 364 11.55 0.33 -16.69
CA GLU A 364 10.49 0.83 -17.55
C GLU A 364 9.61 -0.35 -17.98
N GLY A 365 8.30 -0.29 -17.75
CA GLY A 365 7.40 -1.39 -18.14
C GLY A 365 5.94 -1.15 -17.78
N HIS A 366 5.70 -0.35 -16.73
CA HIS A 366 4.38 0.19 -16.46
C HIS A 366 3.98 1.27 -17.47
N LYS A 367 2.67 1.42 -17.67
CA LYS A 367 2.06 2.38 -18.61
C LYS A 367 1.30 3.50 -17.91
N ALA A 368 1.25 3.46 -16.59
CA ALA A 368 0.61 4.43 -15.72
C ALA A 368 1.34 4.47 -14.36
N ALA A 369 0.89 5.35 -13.46
CA ALA A 369 1.56 5.64 -12.20
C ALA A 369 1.78 4.37 -11.36
N VAL A 370 3.00 4.23 -10.81
CA VAL A 370 3.34 3.13 -9.90
C VAL A 370 2.88 3.51 -8.49
N LEU A 371 2.01 2.68 -7.91
CA LEU A 371 1.33 2.97 -6.63
C LEU A 371 1.95 2.24 -5.44
N CYS A 372 2.55 1.06 -5.65
CA CYS A 372 3.17 0.28 -4.60
C CYS A 372 4.39 -0.46 -5.14
N VAL A 373 5.45 -0.52 -4.32
CA VAL A 373 6.66 -1.30 -4.59
C VAL A 373 7.04 -2.07 -3.32
N GLN A 374 7.48 -3.32 -3.46
CA GLN A 374 7.96 -4.13 -2.34
C GLN A 374 9.04 -5.11 -2.76
N TRP A 375 10.16 -5.11 -2.03
CA TRP A 375 11.16 -6.16 -2.12
C TRP A 375 10.58 -7.50 -1.72
N SER A 376 11.06 -8.55 -2.37
CA SER A 376 10.78 -9.92 -1.95
C SER A 376 11.42 -10.16 -0.57
N PRO A 377 10.70 -10.78 0.37
CA PRO A 377 11.25 -11.14 1.67
C PRO A 377 12.19 -12.35 1.62
N ASP A 378 12.22 -13.08 0.50
CA ASP A 378 12.97 -14.33 0.34
C ASP A 378 14.17 -14.20 -0.61
N LYS A 379 14.17 -13.17 -1.47
CA LYS A 379 15.11 -13.03 -2.60
C LYS A 379 15.66 -11.61 -2.66
N SER A 380 16.96 -11.45 -2.43
CA SER A 380 17.64 -10.15 -2.32
C SER A 380 17.56 -9.26 -3.55
N SER A 381 17.42 -9.82 -4.76
CA SER A 381 17.38 -9.06 -6.02
C SER A 381 15.96 -8.86 -6.57
N VAL A 382 14.96 -9.52 -5.99
CA VAL A 382 13.60 -9.57 -6.54
C VAL A 382 12.70 -8.57 -5.85
N PHE A 383 11.85 -7.90 -6.61
CA PHE A 383 10.82 -7.01 -6.08
C PHE A 383 9.57 -7.01 -6.95
N GLY A 384 8.45 -6.60 -6.36
CA GLY A 384 7.19 -6.36 -7.05
C GLY A 384 6.93 -4.86 -7.23
N SER A 385 6.17 -4.50 -8.26
CA SER A 385 5.59 -3.18 -8.42
C SER A 385 4.17 -3.28 -8.98
N SER A 386 3.25 -2.50 -8.42
CA SER A 386 1.86 -2.41 -8.88
C SER A 386 1.53 -0.99 -9.32
N ALA A 387 0.61 -0.87 -10.28
CA ALA A 387 0.34 0.42 -10.91
C ALA A 387 -1.14 0.60 -11.31
N GLU A 388 -1.44 1.83 -11.73
CA GLU A 388 -2.75 2.21 -12.28
C GLU A 388 -3.08 1.53 -13.62
N ASP A 389 -2.11 0.92 -14.28
CA ASP A 389 -2.32 0.17 -15.53
C ASP A 389 -2.96 -1.21 -15.33
N GLY A 390 -3.26 -1.57 -14.08
CA GLY A 390 -3.87 -2.83 -13.68
C GLY A 390 -2.91 -4.02 -13.69
N LEU A 391 -1.60 -3.75 -13.81
CA LEU A 391 -0.56 -4.78 -13.82
C LEU A 391 0.22 -4.77 -12.51
N LEU A 392 0.65 -5.97 -12.12
CA LEU A 392 1.66 -6.15 -11.08
C LEU A 392 2.86 -6.86 -11.72
N ASN A 393 3.99 -6.17 -11.76
CA ASN A 393 5.23 -6.68 -12.33
C ASN A 393 6.14 -7.22 -11.23
N ILE A 394 6.75 -8.37 -11.48
CA ILE A 394 7.82 -8.93 -10.65
C ILE A 394 9.12 -8.81 -11.43
N TRP A 395 10.11 -8.24 -10.77
CA TRP A 395 11.40 -7.91 -11.34
C TRP A 395 12.50 -8.67 -10.62
N ASP A 396 13.58 -8.97 -11.33
CA ASP A 396 14.83 -9.46 -10.78
C ASP A 396 15.97 -8.54 -11.24
N TYR A 397 16.46 -7.71 -10.31
CA TYR A 397 17.54 -6.75 -10.57
C TYR A 397 18.85 -7.43 -11.01
N ASP A 398 19.13 -8.66 -10.57
CA ASP A 398 20.36 -9.38 -10.94
C ASP A 398 20.34 -9.86 -12.40
N THR A 399 19.18 -9.84 -13.05
CA THR A 399 19.05 -10.17 -14.47
C THR A 399 19.24 -8.96 -15.38
N VAL A 400 19.29 -7.75 -14.81
CA VAL A 400 19.55 -6.52 -15.56
C VAL A 400 20.94 -6.61 -16.21
N GLY A 401 21.00 -6.41 -17.53
CA GLY A 401 22.24 -6.46 -18.30
C GLY A 401 22.73 -7.87 -18.68
N LYS A 402 22.13 -8.95 -18.16
CA LYS A 402 22.34 -10.30 -18.70
C LYS A 402 21.61 -10.39 -20.05
N LYS A 403 22.32 -10.76 -21.12
CA LYS A 403 21.70 -11.00 -22.42
C LYS A 403 20.74 -12.17 -22.29
N SER A 404 19.45 -11.87 -22.17
CA SER A 404 18.41 -12.87 -22.28
C SER A 404 18.22 -13.21 -23.75
N GLU A 405 18.26 -14.49 -24.12
CA GLU A 405 17.80 -14.96 -25.43
C GLU A 405 16.27 -14.85 -25.59
N ARG A 406 15.56 -14.49 -24.50
CA ARG A 406 14.11 -14.27 -24.51
C ARG A 406 13.76 -12.96 -25.24
N ALA A 407 12.57 -12.99 -25.84
CA ALA A 407 12.06 -12.09 -26.87
C ALA A 407 12.59 -10.64 -26.86
N PRO A 408 12.92 -10.05 -28.03
CA PRO A 408 13.59 -8.75 -28.16
C PRO A 408 12.80 -7.52 -27.67
N LYS A 409 11.68 -7.69 -26.95
CA LYS A 409 10.76 -6.62 -26.51
C LYS A 409 10.44 -6.64 -25.00
N THR A 410 11.00 -7.53 -24.21
CA THR A 410 10.74 -7.54 -22.75
C THR A 410 11.65 -6.53 -22.06
N PRO A 411 11.11 -5.67 -21.16
CA PRO A 411 11.93 -4.84 -20.30
C PRO A 411 13.00 -5.63 -19.55
N ALA A 412 14.19 -5.03 -19.40
CA ALA A 412 15.26 -5.65 -18.63
C ALA A 412 14.85 -5.80 -17.15
N GLY A 413 15.19 -6.93 -16.56
CA GLY A 413 14.81 -7.25 -15.19
C GLY A 413 13.38 -7.76 -15.04
N LEU A 414 12.48 -7.59 -16.04
CA LEU A 414 11.11 -8.07 -15.91
C LEU A 414 11.08 -9.60 -15.95
N PHE A 415 10.70 -10.19 -14.83
CA PHE A 415 10.71 -11.63 -14.61
C PHE A 415 9.30 -12.24 -14.79
N PHE A 416 8.26 -11.59 -14.25
CA PHE A 416 6.87 -12.05 -14.37
C PHE A 416 5.92 -10.85 -14.39
N GLN A 417 4.78 -10.97 -15.08
CA GLN A 417 3.75 -9.94 -15.11
C GLN A 417 2.39 -10.56 -14.80
N HIS A 418 1.80 -10.12 -13.70
CA HIS A 418 0.45 -10.47 -13.31
C HIS A 418 -0.54 -9.48 -13.92
N ALA A 419 -1.42 -9.99 -14.80
CA ALA A 419 -2.46 -9.24 -15.50
C ALA A 419 -3.87 -9.72 -15.12
N GLY A 420 -4.03 -10.18 -13.87
CA GLY A 420 -5.30 -10.70 -13.36
C GLY A 420 -6.27 -9.63 -12.88
N HIS A 421 -5.80 -8.44 -12.56
CA HIS A 421 -6.68 -7.33 -12.23
C HIS A 421 -7.24 -6.66 -13.49
N ARG A 422 -8.43 -6.07 -13.37
CA ARG A 422 -9.14 -5.40 -14.47
C ARG A 422 -9.11 -3.88 -14.34
N ASP A 423 -8.51 -3.40 -13.27
CA ASP A 423 -8.40 -1.99 -12.89
C ASP A 423 -7.13 -1.81 -12.06
N LYS A 424 -6.84 -0.57 -11.65
CA LYS A 424 -5.65 -0.19 -10.89
C LYS A 424 -5.39 -1.11 -9.69
N VAL A 425 -4.14 -1.53 -9.53
CA VAL A 425 -3.70 -2.37 -8.41
C VAL A 425 -3.11 -1.48 -7.33
N VAL A 426 -3.87 -1.30 -6.25
CA VAL A 426 -3.62 -0.25 -5.24
C VAL A 426 -2.68 -0.68 -4.14
N ASP A 427 -2.67 -1.96 -3.76
CA ASP A 427 -1.73 -2.52 -2.78
C ASP A 427 -1.53 -4.01 -3.04
N PHE A 428 -0.38 -4.51 -2.62
CA PHE A 428 -0.07 -5.94 -2.61
C PHE A 428 0.88 -6.28 -1.46
N HIS A 429 0.98 -7.55 -1.12
CA HIS A 429 1.90 -8.01 -0.09
C HIS A 429 2.42 -9.41 -0.35
N TRP A 430 3.72 -9.60 -0.16
CA TRP A 430 4.36 -10.90 -0.18
C TRP A 430 3.99 -11.72 1.05
N SER A 431 3.75 -13.02 0.89
CA SER A 431 3.65 -13.93 2.03
C SER A 431 5.03 -14.28 2.53
N LEU A 432 5.29 -14.08 3.83
CA LEU A 432 6.52 -14.54 4.48
C LEU A 432 6.55 -16.06 4.69
N MET A 433 5.40 -16.73 4.62
CA MET A 433 5.25 -18.14 4.98
C MET A 433 5.30 -19.06 3.75
N ASP A 434 4.86 -18.55 2.61
CA ASP A 434 4.82 -19.28 1.35
C ASP A 434 5.53 -18.47 0.26
N PRO A 435 6.80 -18.77 -0.02
CA PRO A 435 7.58 -18.04 -1.01
C PRO A 435 6.88 -17.95 -2.35
N TRP A 436 6.97 -16.78 -2.96
CA TRP A 436 6.33 -16.43 -4.24
C TRP A 436 4.80 -16.30 -4.22
N THR A 437 4.17 -16.40 -3.05
CA THR A 437 2.74 -16.13 -2.89
C THR A 437 2.51 -14.66 -2.57
N ILE A 438 1.60 -14.03 -3.30
CA ILE A 438 1.26 -12.62 -3.18
C ILE A 438 -0.26 -12.49 -2.98
N VAL A 439 -0.64 -11.55 -2.12
CA VAL A 439 -2.01 -11.01 -2.10
C VAL A 439 -1.99 -9.63 -2.75
N SER A 440 -2.97 -9.34 -3.61
CA SER A 440 -3.10 -8.04 -4.28
C SER A 440 -4.56 -7.60 -4.33
N VAL A 441 -4.78 -6.30 -4.21
CA VAL A 441 -6.12 -5.69 -4.29
C VAL A 441 -6.17 -4.64 -5.39
N SER A 442 -7.36 -4.50 -5.96
CA SER A 442 -7.67 -3.51 -7.00
C SER A 442 -8.92 -2.73 -6.61
N ASP A 443 -8.96 -1.48 -7.03
CA ASP A 443 -10.12 -0.61 -6.87
C ASP A 443 -10.86 -0.54 -8.22
N ASN A 444 -11.95 -1.31 -8.34
CA ASN A 444 -12.72 -1.43 -9.59
C ASN A 444 -13.96 -0.51 -9.63
N CYS A 445 -13.98 0.57 -8.82
CA CYS A 445 -15.17 1.40 -8.66
C CYS A 445 -15.70 1.99 -9.97
N GLU A 446 -14.81 2.43 -10.86
CA GLU A 446 -15.22 3.10 -12.11
C GLU A 446 -15.63 2.13 -13.21
N SER A 447 -14.95 0.97 -13.31
CA SER A 447 -15.09 0.05 -14.43
C SER A 447 -16.22 -0.98 -14.27
N SER A 448 -16.52 -1.42 -13.04
CA SER A 448 -17.38 -2.59 -12.81
C SER A 448 -18.62 -2.36 -11.95
N GLY A 449 -18.72 -1.21 -11.27
CA GLY A 449 -19.80 -0.92 -10.32
C GLY A 449 -19.78 -1.78 -9.05
N GLY A 450 -18.74 -2.61 -8.86
CA GLY A 450 -18.45 -3.33 -7.63
C GLY A 450 -17.20 -2.76 -6.95
N GLY A 451 -16.90 -3.22 -5.73
CA GLY A 451 -15.83 -2.64 -4.93
C GLY A 451 -14.42 -2.93 -5.43
N GLY A 452 -14.18 -4.05 -6.10
CA GLY A 452 -12.82 -4.41 -6.48
C GLY A 452 -12.61 -5.91 -6.57
N THR A 453 -11.36 -6.30 -6.77
CA THR A 453 -10.95 -7.71 -6.63
C THR A 453 -9.80 -7.85 -5.66
N LEU A 454 -9.92 -8.84 -4.79
CA LEU A 454 -8.84 -9.43 -4.01
C LEU A 454 -8.35 -10.67 -4.73
N GLN A 455 -7.06 -10.73 -5.04
CA GLN A 455 -6.44 -11.89 -5.65
C GLN A 455 -5.32 -12.41 -4.75
N ILE A 456 -5.28 -13.73 -4.58
CA ILE A 456 -4.17 -14.43 -3.92
C ILE A 456 -3.62 -15.38 -4.95
N TRP A 457 -2.33 -15.27 -5.24
CA TRP A 457 -1.74 -16.01 -6.33
C TRP A 457 -0.29 -16.35 -6.05
N ARG A 458 0.12 -17.49 -6.59
CA ARG A 458 1.48 -18.00 -6.54
C ARG A 458 1.92 -18.32 -7.95
N MET A 459 2.99 -17.68 -8.39
CA MET A 459 3.56 -17.96 -9.71
C MET A 459 4.02 -19.43 -9.81
N SER A 460 4.00 -19.96 -11.02
CA SER A 460 4.41 -21.35 -11.22
C SER A 460 5.90 -21.55 -10.95
N ASP A 461 6.22 -22.66 -10.29
CA ASP A 461 7.57 -23.17 -10.08
C ASP A 461 8.39 -23.26 -11.37
N LEU A 462 7.72 -23.52 -12.48
CA LEU A 462 8.34 -23.62 -13.82
C LEU A 462 8.92 -22.28 -14.32
N ILE A 463 8.55 -21.16 -13.72
CA ILE A 463 8.94 -19.82 -14.17
C ILE A 463 10.27 -19.39 -13.55
N TYR A 464 10.47 -19.66 -12.25
CA TYR A 464 11.62 -19.17 -11.49
C TYR A 464 12.67 -20.24 -11.18
N ARG A 465 12.32 -21.54 -11.20
CA ARG A 465 13.29 -22.60 -10.87
C ARG A 465 14.27 -22.84 -12.03
N PRO A 466 15.52 -23.25 -11.74
CA PRO A 466 16.47 -23.63 -12.78
C PRO A 466 15.93 -24.77 -13.65
N GLU A 467 16.13 -24.67 -14.97
CA GLU A 467 15.60 -25.62 -15.95
C GLU A 467 16.03 -27.06 -15.67
N ASP A 468 17.31 -27.28 -15.37
CA ASP A 468 17.85 -28.62 -15.10
C ASP A 468 17.19 -29.30 -13.89
N GLU A 469 16.85 -28.53 -12.85
CA GLU A 469 16.17 -29.05 -11.66
C GLU A 469 14.73 -29.45 -11.98
N VAL A 470 14.03 -28.61 -12.72
CA VAL A 470 12.64 -28.85 -13.15
C VAL A 470 12.57 -30.09 -14.06
N LEU A 471 13.47 -30.19 -15.04
CA LEU A 471 13.53 -31.34 -15.95
C LEU A 471 13.84 -32.64 -15.19
N THR A 472 14.77 -32.59 -14.23
CA THR A 472 15.10 -33.76 -13.39
C THR A 472 13.90 -34.20 -12.56
N GLU A 473 13.14 -33.27 -12.00
CA GLU A 473 11.93 -33.59 -11.24
C GLU A 473 10.83 -34.17 -12.14
N LEU A 474 10.60 -33.61 -13.32
CA LEU A 474 9.61 -34.11 -14.29
C LEU A 474 9.93 -35.53 -14.77
N GLU A 475 11.21 -35.88 -14.93
CA GLU A 475 11.63 -37.24 -15.29
C GLU A 475 11.20 -38.28 -14.24
N ASN A 476 11.13 -37.92 -12.95
CA ASN A 476 10.63 -38.83 -11.90
C ASN A 476 9.15 -39.21 -12.11
N PHE A 477 8.36 -38.30 -12.68
CA PHE A 477 6.93 -38.50 -12.94
C PHE A 477 6.63 -39.11 -14.31
N LYS A 478 7.63 -39.20 -15.19
CA LYS A 478 7.48 -39.71 -16.56
C LYS A 478 6.88 -41.10 -16.62
N SER A 479 7.31 -42.01 -15.73
CA SER A 479 6.77 -43.36 -15.63
C SER A 479 5.28 -43.35 -15.26
N HIS A 480 4.87 -42.46 -14.34
CA HIS A 480 3.48 -42.29 -13.93
C HIS A 480 2.60 -41.79 -15.08
N VAL A 481 3.07 -40.79 -15.84
CA VAL A 481 2.35 -40.24 -17.01
C VAL A 481 2.09 -41.33 -18.06
N PHE A 482 3.08 -42.18 -18.35
CA PHE A 482 2.89 -43.31 -19.27
C PHE A 482 1.85 -44.31 -18.76
N THR A 483 1.80 -44.57 -17.44
CA THR A 483 0.78 -45.48 -16.88
C THR A 483 -0.64 -44.89 -16.92
N CYS A 484 -0.81 -43.57 -16.84
CA CYS A 484 -2.13 -42.92 -16.95
C CYS A 484 -2.76 -43.11 -18.34
N THR A 485 -1.96 -43.20 -19.40
CA THR A 485 -2.45 -43.44 -20.77
C THR A 485 -2.89 -44.89 -21.04
N SER A 486 -2.67 -45.80 -20.09
CA SER A 486 -2.78 -47.25 -20.29
C SER A 486 -4.03 -47.92 -19.69
N LYS A 487 -4.97 -47.16 -19.12
CA LYS A 487 -6.29 -47.69 -18.74
C LYS A 487 -7.31 -47.35 -19.84
N PRO A 488 -7.85 -48.35 -20.56
CA PRO A 488 -8.90 -48.15 -21.57
C PRO A 488 -10.23 -47.71 -20.96
#